data_AF-A0A2V4BZQ4-F1
#
_entry.id   AF-A0A2V4BZQ4-F1
#
_cell.length_a   1.000
_cell.length_b   1.000
_cell.length_c   1.000
_cell.angle_alpha   90.00
_cell.angle_beta   90.00
_cell.angle_gamma   90.00
#
_symmetry.space_group_name_H-M   'P 1'
#
loop_
_entity.id
_entity.type
_entity.pdbx_description
1 polymer ?
#
loop_
_entity_poly.entity_id
_entity_poly.type
_entity_poly.pdbx_seq_one_letter_code
_entity_poly.pdbx_strand_id
1 'polypeptide(L)'
;MANPKIPQEFWASYIVEKLRKTNPHIALCFDESKFILGGSVVYIPQAGAKPNVVKNRGFGAATAVQRGDTAIMYALDVFTTDPTAVLTSEKLEISYEKQDSVLADHTDTLAETIGDELTYSWVKGVKPAVGGGTTVEYLPASRHIPTSGAATAVNAEDGQTGTRKAFTYKEPQKMQAKFNKDNVPKKDRYAMLESYMQQEFIDSLSQNQMAAFQASADLENGIIGKFAGFTFLERSSVLALTAGGTFRLPGEALAATDNLASIFWQKDSVTKSVGDTKLFQDFENPLYFGDIHSGLVKMGGRCRREDWKGVGIVVQAA
;
A
#
# COMPACT_ATOMS: atom_id res chain seq x y z
N MET A 1 -36.44 -8.58 23.39
CA MET A 1 -35.51 -7.43 23.54
C MET A 1 -34.81 -7.31 22.21
N ALA A 2 -34.87 -6.17 21.54
CA ALA A 2 -34.13 -5.99 20.28
C ALA A 2 -32.63 -6.18 20.60
N ASN A 3 -31.98 -7.10 19.90
CA ASN A 3 -30.53 -7.29 20.01
C ASN A 3 -29.89 -5.92 19.72
N PRO A 4 -29.11 -5.32 20.65
CA PRO A 4 -28.65 -3.95 20.48
C PRO A 4 -27.76 -3.89 19.24
N LYS A 5 -28.18 -3.10 18.24
CA LYS A 5 -27.37 -2.85 17.05
C LYS A 5 -26.03 -2.28 17.51
N ILE A 6 -24.95 -2.75 16.91
CA ILE A 6 -23.62 -2.22 17.22
C ILE A 6 -23.59 -0.78 16.70
N PRO A 7 -23.25 0.22 17.55
CA PRO A 7 -23.17 1.59 17.09
C PRO A 7 -22.15 1.71 15.95
N GLN A 8 -22.55 2.34 14.84
CA GLN A 8 -21.70 2.44 13.66
C GLN A 8 -20.37 3.15 13.94
N GLU A 9 -20.35 4.10 14.89
CA GLU A 9 -19.14 4.80 15.34
C GLU A 9 -18.15 3.86 16.05
N PHE A 10 -18.65 2.92 16.87
CA PHE A 10 -17.81 1.94 17.55
C PHE A 10 -17.13 1.03 16.53
N TRP A 11 -17.89 0.51 15.57
CA TRP A 11 -17.35 -0.33 14.52
C TRP A 11 -16.34 0.40 13.63
N ALA A 12 -16.62 1.64 13.23
CA ALA A 12 -15.68 2.44 12.45
C ALA A 12 -14.35 2.64 13.21
N SER A 13 -14.41 2.92 14.51
CA SER A 13 -13.21 3.05 15.34
C SER A 13 -12.42 1.74 15.46
N TYR A 14 -13.12 0.62 15.63
CA TYR A 14 -12.54 -0.73 15.71
C TYR A 14 -11.82 -1.10 14.42
N ILE A 15 -12.44 -0.85 13.26
CA ILE A 15 -11.80 -1.07 11.96
C ILE A 15 -10.57 -0.21 11.80
N VAL A 16 -10.64 1.08 12.13
CA VAL A 16 -9.48 1.98 11.98
C VAL A 16 -8.32 1.56 12.87
N GLU A 17 -8.60 1.08 14.08
CA GLU A 17 -7.58 0.57 14.99
C GLU A 17 -6.95 -0.73 14.47
N LYS A 18 -7.77 -1.72 14.10
CA LYS A 18 -7.32 -2.98 13.51
C LYS A 18 -6.51 -2.74 12.23
N LEU A 19 -7.01 -1.88 11.35
CA LEU A 19 -6.35 -1.52 10.09
C LEU A 19 -4.94 -0.96 10.35
N ARG A 20 -4.75 -0.13 11.38
CA ARG A 20 -3.43 0.42 11.73
C ARG A 20 -2.51 -0.62 12.34
N LYS A 21 -3.04 -1.52 13.17
CA LYS A 21 -2.26 -2.55 13.85
C LYS A 21 -1.77 -3.62 12.88
N THR A 22 -2.64 -4.08 11.99
CA THR A 22 -2.32 -5.10 10.98
C THR A 22 -1.44 -4.55 9.86
N ASN A 23 -1.56 -3.25 9.55
CA ASN A 23 -0.86 -2.64 8.42
C ASN A 23 -0.06 -1.40 8.84
N PRO A 24 1.19 -1.58 9.32
CA PRO A 24 2.02 -0.46 9.77
C PRO A 24 2.32 0.54 8.64
N HIS A 25 2.39 0.09 7.38
CA HIS A 25 2.64 0.94 6.21
C HIS A 25 1.56 2.01 5.99
N ILE A 26 0.33 1.80 6.47
CA ILE A 26 -0.75 2.78 6.40
C ILE A 26 -0.43 4.02 7.25
N ALA A 27 0.38 3.92 8.30
CA ALA A 27 0.83 5.09 9.07
C ALA A 27 2.03 5.81 8.44
N LEU A 28 2.67 5.19 7.45
CA LEU A 28 3.96 5.59 6.87
C LEU A 28 3.82 6.26 5.49
N CYS A 29 2.67 6.86 5.26
CA CYS A 29 2.33 7.65 4.07
C CYS A 29 1.67 8.99 4.46
N PHE A 30 1.55 9.90 3.51
CA PHE A 30 0.87 11.18 3.73
C PHE A 30 -0.65 11.02 3.71
N ASP A 31 -1.34 11.58 4.71
CA ASP A 31 -2.79 11.47 4.84
C ASP A 31 -3.50 12.61 4.09
N GLU A 32 -4.26 12.27 3.05
CA GLU A 32 -5.05 13.19 2.23
C GLU A 32 -6.56 13.13 2.57
N SER A 33 -6.97 12.41 3.62
CA SER A 33 -8.39 12.21 3.96
C SER A 33 -9.17 13.52 4.20
N LYS A 34 -8.46 14.61 4.54
CA LYS A 34 -9.05 15.96 4.69
C LYS A 34 -9.57 16.58 3.39
N PHE A 35 -9.15 16.05 2.23
CA PHE A 35 -9.49 16.56 0.90
C PHE A 35 -10.61 15.76 0.22
N ILE A 36 -11.28 14.89 0.97
CA ILE A 36 -12.42 14.11 0.48
C ILE A 36 -13.63 15.03 0.32
N LEU A 37 -14.15 15.12 -0.90
CA LEU A 37 -15.40 15.79 -1.23
C LEU A 37 -16.49 14.73 -1.40
N GLY A 38 -17.60 14.87 -0.66
CA GLY A 38 -18.75 13.96 -0.78
C GLY A 38 -18.46 12.49 -0.44
N GLY A 39 -17.44 12.22 0.39
CA GLY A 39 -17.12 10.88 0.91
C GLY A 39 -16.54 9.89 -0.11
N SER A 40 -16.30 10.30 -1.37
CA SER A 40 -16.01 9.35 -2.46
C SER A 40 -14.91 9.80 -3.44
N VAL A 41 -14.57 11.10 -3.47
CA VAL A 41 -13.54 11.64 -4.36
C VAL A 41 -12.60 12.54 -3.58
N VAL A 42 -11.30 12.38 -3.77
CA VAL A 42 -10.28 13.27 -3.22
C VAL A 42 -10.00 14.37 -4.24
N TYR A 43 -10.17 15.63 -3.85
CA TYR A 43 -9.89 16.81 -4.69
C TYR A 43 -8.79 17.66 -4.07
N ILE A 44 -7.63 17.71 -4.72
CA ILE A 44 -6.51 18.52 -4.26
C ILE A 44 -6.21 19.58 -5.31
N PRO A 45 -6.44 20.88 -5.00
CA PRO A 45 -5.97 21.95 -5.84
C PRO A 45 -4.44 22.00 -5.74
N GLN A 46 -3.75 21.66 -6.82
CA GLN A 46 -2.30 21.74 -6.85
C GLN A 46 -1.88 23.13 -7.35
N ALA A 47 -1.12 23.84 -6.51
CA ALA A 47 -0.44 25.05 -6.95
C ALA A 47 0.48 24.69 -8.13
N GLY A 48 0.33 25.40 -9.25
CA GLY A 48 1.15 25.21 -10.45
C GLY A 48 2.66 25.39 -10.23
N ALA A 49 3.44 25.23 -11.30
CA ALA A 49 4.90 25.24 -11.26
C ALA A 49 5.48 26.41 -10.44
N LYS A 50 6.47 26.11 -9.58
CA LYS A 50 7.19 27.12 -8.80
C LYS A 50 7.99 28.05 -9.74
N PRO A 51 8.04 29.37 -9.47
CA PRO A 51 8.81 30.30 -10.29
C PRO A 51 10.30 29.93 -10.28
N ASN A 52 10.95 29.98 -11.44
CA ASN A 52 12.36 29.66 -11.57
C ASN A 52 13.23 30.75 -10.90
N VAL A 53 14.25 30.33 -10.15
CA VAL A 53 15.20 31.23 -9.47
C VAL A 53 16.54 31.14 -10.18
N VAL A 54 17.05 32.28 -10.69
CA VAL A 54 18.35 32.38 -11.33
C VAL A 54 19.16 33.45 -10.59
N LYS A 55 20.41 33.13 -10.25
CA LYS A 55 21.34 34.08 -9.63
C LYS A 55 21.83 35.08 -10.69
N ASN A 56 21.91 36.37 -10.33
CA ASN A 56 22.35 37.46 -11.21
C ASN A 56 21.50 37.63 -12.48
N ARG A 57 20.17 37.57 -12.35
CA ARG A 57 19.24 37.80 -13.47
C ARG A 57 19.33 39.26 -13.95
N GLY A 58 19.63 39.45 -15.24
CA GLY A 58 19.63 40.76 -15.87
C GLY A 58 18.24 41.40 -15.93
N PHE A 59 18.18 42.72 -15.93
CA PHE A 59 16.94 43.48 -16.05
C PHE A 59 16.21 43.13 -17.37
N GLY A 60 14.92 42.82 -17.30
CA GLY A 60 14.09 42.48 -18.47
C GLY A 60 14.24 41.06 -19.04
N ALA A 61 15.12 40.22 -18.49
CA ALA A 61 15.39 38.86 -18.99
C ALA A 61 14.40 37.79 -18.51
N ALA A 62 13.29 38.17 -17.87
CA ALA A 62 12.27 37.24 -17.39
C ALA A 62 10.98 37.36 -18.22
N THR A 63 10.51 36.24 -18.77
CA THR A 63 9.18 36.15 -19.37
C THR A 63 8.17 35.81 -18.27
N ALA A 64 7.14 36.65 -18.10
CA ALA A 64 6.03 36.35 -17.21
C ALA A 64 5.20 35.22 -17.83
N VAL A 65 5.06 34.11 -17.09
CA VAL A 65 4.21 32.98 -17.48
C VAL A 65 3.00 32.96 -16.55
N GLN A 66 1.80 32.84 -17.11
CA GLN A 66 0.57 32.69 -16.33
C GLN A 66 0.57 31.31 -15.66
N ARG A 67 0.21 31.28 -14.36
CA ARG A 67 0.10 30.04 -13.60
C ARG A 67 -1.16 29.28 -14.05
N GLY A 68 -0.99 28.08 -14.60
CA GLY A 68 -2.09 27.12 -14.74
C GLY A 68 -2.22 26.32 -13.45
N ASP A 69 -3.36 26.46 -12.77
CA ASP A 69 -3.70 25.61 -11.62
C ASP A 69 -4.24 24.28 -12.14
N THR A 70 -3.65 23.17 -11.68
CA THR A 70 -4.09 21.81 -12.03
C THR A 70 -4.75 21.18 -10.80
N ALA A 71 -5.79 20.40 -11.01
CA ALA A 71 -6.46 19.66 -9.95
C ALA A 71 -6.15 18.18 -10.09
N ILE A 72 -5.77 17.54 -8.98
CA ILE A 72 -5.66 16.08 -8.91
C ILE A 72 -6.97 15.55 -8.34
N MET A 73 -7.61 14.64 -9.09
CA MET A 73 -8.84 13.97 -8.69
C MET A 73 -8.64 12.46 -8.79
N TYR A 74 -8.99 11.74 -7.73
CA TYR A 74 -9.09 10.29 -7.76
C TYR A 74 -10.27 9.83 -6.92
N ALA A 75 -10.94 8.76 -7.38
CA ALA A 75 -12.01 8.11 -6.65
C ALA A 75 -11.42 7.20 -5.57
N LEU A 76 -12.16 7.03 -4.48
CA LEU A 76 -11.88 6.01 -3.47
C LEU A 76 -12.50 4.68 -3.91
N ASP A 77 -11.75 3.60 -3.75
CA ASP A 77 -12.27 2.26 -4.01
C ASP A 77 -13.16 1.82 -2.84
N VAL A 78 -14.21 1.05 -3.15
CA VAL A 78 -15.19 0.58 -2.18
C VAL A 78 -14.92 -0.89 -1.89
N PHE A 79 -14.47 -1.19 -0.67
CA PHE A 79 -14.25 -2.55 -0.20
C PHE A 79 -15.47 -2.99 0.60
N THR A 80 -16.02 -4.16 0.24
CA THR A 80 -17.15 -4.77 0.94
C THR A 80 -16.85 -6.21 1.26
N THR A 81 -17.32 -6.69 2.42
CA THR A 81 -17.29 -8.13 2.73
C THR A 81 -18.59 -8.80 2.30
N ASP A 82 -18.49 -10.07 1.91
CA ASP A 82 -19.67 -10.91 1.70
C ASP A 82 -20.51 -10.98 2.98
N PRO A 83 -21.86 -11.04 2.90
CA PRO A 83 -22.69 -11.10 4.09
C PRO A 83 -22.57 -12.45 4.82
N THR A 84 -22.32 -12.41 6.13
CA THR A 84 -22.31 -13.63 6.96
C THR A 84 -23.59 -13.71 7.77
N ALA A 85 -24.30 -14.84 7.65
CA ALA A 85 -25.50 -15.14 8.43
C ALA A 85 -25.15 -15.93 9.70
N VAL A 86 -25.65 -15.47 10.85
CA VAL A 86 -25.57 -16.16 12.14
C VAL A 86 -26.97 -16.65 12.50
N LEU A 87 -27.19 -17.97 12.44
CA LEU A 87 -28.51 -18.57 12.63
C LEU A 87 -28.99 -18.40 14.08
N THR A 88 -30.30 -18.20 14.26
CA THR A 88 -30.89 -18.02 15.58
C THR A 88 -30.75 -19.25 16.47
N SER A 89 -30.77 -20.47 15.90
CA SER A 89 -30.50 -21.71 16.64
C SER A 89 -29.10 -21.71 17.27
N GLU A 90 -28.09 -21.26 16.53
CA GLU A 90 -26.70 -21.20 17.01
C GLU A 90 -26.51 -20.07 18.04
N LYS A 91 -27.24 -18.96 17.91
CA LYS A 91 -27.25 -17.91 18.94
C LYS A 91 -27.83 -18.39 20.25
N LEU A 92 -28.86 -19.23 20.22
CA LEU A 92 -29.45 -19.76 21.46
C LEU A 92 -28.48 -20.69 22.19
N GLU A 93 -27.47 -21.23 21.51
CA GLU A 93 -26.52 -22.20 22.06
C GLU A 93 -25.16 -21.56 22.45
N ILE A 94 -24.61 -20.60 21.68
CA ILE A 94 -23.22 -20.08 21.85
C ILE A 94 -23.10 -18.56 21.51
N SER A 95 -24.11 -17.74 21.83
CA SER A 95 -24.35 -16.44 21.16
C SER A 95 -23.25 -15.37 21.18
N TYR A 96 -22.48 -15.24 22.26
CA TYR A 96 -21.66 -14.03 22.43
C TYR A 96 -20.31 -14.12 21.70
N GLU A 97 -19.58 -15.24 21.86
CA GLU A 97 -18.26 -15.41 21.24
C GLU A 97 -18.34 -15.47 19.70
N LYS A 98 -19.42 -16.04 19.14
CA LYS A 98 -19.56 -16.21 17.69
C LYS A 98 -19.83 -14.89 16.97
N GLN A 99 -20.64 -13.99 17.52
CA GLN A 99 -20.92 -12.69 16.88
C GLN A 99 -19.69 -11.80 16.85
N ASP A 100 -18.93 -11.74 17.95
CA ASP A 100 -17.67 -11.01 18.01
C ASP A 100 -16.61 -11.62 17.07
N SER A 101 -16.55 -12.96 16.97
CA SER A 101 -15.67 -13.66 16.03
C SER A 101 -15.99 -13.32 14.58
N VAL A 102 -17.27 -13.37 14.17
CA VAL A 102 -17.68 -13.06 12.79
C VAL A 102 -17.34 -11.61 12.43
N LEU A 103 -17.53 -10.67 13.36
CA LEU A 103 -17.17 -9.27 13.13
C LEU A 103 -15.65 -9.06 13.07
N ALA A 104 -14.89 -9.81 13.86
CA ALA A 104 -13.43 -9.82 13.78
C ALA A 104 -12.96 -10.33 12.40
N ASP A 105 -13.52 -11.44 11.91
CA ASP A 105 -13.18 -12.02 10.60
C ASP A 105 -13.46 -11.04 9.45
N HIS A 106 -14.61 -10.35 9.46
CA HIS A 106 -14.90 -9.30 8.48
C HIS A 106 -13.89 -8.16 8.55
N THR A 107 -13.52 -7.75 9.76
CA THR A 107 -12.57 -6.65 9.97
C THR A 107 -11.16 -7.03 9.51
N ASP A 108 -10.74 -8.26 9.80
CA ASP A 108 -9.41 -8.77 9.44
C ASP A 108 -9.28 -8.95 7.94
N THR A 109 -10.29 -9.53 7.29
CA THR A 109 -10.34 -9.69 5.83
C THR A 109 -10.29 -8.34 5.11
N LEU A 110 -11.05 -7.34 5.61
CA LEU A 110 -11.00 -5.97 5.09
C LEU A 110 -9.61 -5.35 5.29
N ALA A 111 -9.04 -5.49 6.49
CA ALA A 111 -7.74 -4.92 6.79
C ALA A 111 -6.64 -5.49 5.90
N GLU A 112 -6.61 -6.81 5.69
CA GLU A 112 -5.62 -7.47 4.84
C GLU A 112 -5.72 -6.99 3.40
N THR A 113 -6.92 -7.08 2.81
CA THR A 113 -7.19 -6.70 1.41
C THR A 113 -6.86 -5.24 1.15
N ILE A 114 -7.27 -4.33 2.04
CA ILE A 114 -6.97 -2.89 1.92
C ILE A 114 -5.47 -2.63 2.00
N GLY A 115 -4.75 -3.39 2.82
CA GLY A 115 -3.30 -3.27 2.94
C GLY A 115 -2.55 -3.63 1.67
N ASP A 116 -2.97 -4.69 0.95
CA ASP A 116 -2.41 -5.06 -0.36
C ASP A 116 -2.81 -4.07 -1.46
N GLU A 117 -4.08 -3.64 -1.48
CA GLU A 117 -4.55 -2.71 -2.51
C GLU A 117 -3.89 -1.33 -2.38
N LEU A 118 -3.53 -0.90 -1.17
CA LEU A 118 -2.85 0.38 -0.97
C LEU A 118 -1.45 0.41 -1.61
N THR A 119 -0.69 -0.68 -1.52
CA THR A 119 0.66 -0.75 -2.10
C THR A 119 0.60 -0.81 -3.62
N TYR A 120 -0.38 -1.55 -4.17
CA TYR A 120 -0.69 -1.53 -5.60
C TYR A 120 -1.13 -0.13 -6.07
N SER A 121 -1.96 0.54 -5.30
CA SER A 121 -2.39 1.92 -5.58
C SER A 121 -1.22 2.91 -5.60
N TRP A 122 -0.13 2.68 -4.85
CA TRP A 122 1.05 3.54 -4.90
C TRP A 122 1.88 3.40 -6.18
N VAL A 123 1.81 2.25 -6.86
CA VAL A 123 2.46 2.03 -8.16
C VAL A 123 1.53 2.31 -9.34
N LYS A 124 0.26 2.65 -9.07
CA LYS A 124 -0.76 3.05 -10.04
C LYS A 124 -1.01 4.57 -9.93
N GLY A 125 -0.76 5.28 -11.02
CA GLY A 125 -0.92 6.72 -11.12
C GLY A 125 -2.12 7.05 -11.99
N VAL A 126 -3.11 7.72 -11.42
CA VAL A 126 -4.26 8.22 -12.17
C VAL A 126 -3.96 9.67 -12.58
N LYS A 127 -3.78 9.91 -13.89
CA LYS A 127 -3.47 11.24 -14.43
C LYS A 127 -4.58 11.74 -15.36
N PRO A 128 -4.89 13.04 -15.34
CA PRO A 128 -5.79 13.63 -16.34
C PRO A 128 -5.14 13.57 -17.74
N ALA A 129 -5.88 13.05 -18.72
CA ALA A 129 -5.42 12.94 -20.09
C ALA A 129 -5.39 14.31 -20.79
N VAL A 130 -4.40 14.53 -21.67
CA VAL A 130 -4.40 15.70 -22.56
C VAL A 130 -5.57 15.56 -23.53
N GLY A 131 -6.59 16.43 -23.40
CA GLY A 131 -7.81 16.39 -24.23
C GLY A 131 -9.09 15.95 -23.51
N GLY A 132 -9.03 15.68 -22.20
CA GLY A 132 -10.16 15.24 -21.39
C GLY A 132 -10.21 13.71 -21.23
N GLY A 133 -10.53 13.25 -20.02
CA GLY A 133 -10.48 11.84 -19.62
C GLY A 133 -9.36 11.54 -18.61
N THR A 134 -9.22 10.26 -18.26
CA THR A 134 -8.29 9.78 -17.24
C THR A 134 -7.40 8.69 -17.83
N THR A 135 -6.09 8.83 -17.77
CA THR A 135 -5.12 7.78 -18.11
C THR A 135 -4.58 7.13 -16.86
N VAL A 136 -4.57 5.80 -16.84
CA VAL A 136 -3.87 5.03 -15.82
C VAL A 136 -2.44 4.81 -16.29
N GLU A 137 -1.49 5.34 -15.55
CA GLU A 137 -0.06 5.08 -15.72
C GLU A 137 0.42 4.18 -14.58
N TYR A 138 1.39 3.33 -14.87
CA TYR A 138 2.07 2.55 -13.85
C TYR A 138 3.47 3.09 -13.61
N LEU A 139 4.06 2.72 -12.47
CA LEU A 139 5.44 3.04 -12.16
C LEU A 139 6.34 2.65 -13.35
N PRO A 140 7.14 3.59 -13.91
CA PRO A 140 7.87 3.33 -15.14
C PRO A 140 9.05 2.37 -14.90
N ALA A 141 9.42 1.58 -15.91
CA ALA A 141 10.54 0.63 -15.83
C ALA A 141 11.88 1.25 -15.39
N SER A 142 12.08 2.55 -15.62
CA SER A 142 13.25 3.29 -15.12
C SER A 142 13.34 3.34 -13.59
N ARG A 143 12.25 3.02 -12.89
CA ARG A 143 12.12 2.95 -11.43
C ARG A 143 12.20 1.52 -10.89
N HIS A 144 12.38 0.53 -11.78
CA HIS A 144 12.53 -0.86 -11.43
C HIS A 144 14.02 -1.18 -11.33
N ILE A 145 14.42 -1.86 -10.26
CA ILE A 145 15.77 -2.40 -10.10
C ILE A 145 15.64 -3.94 -10.12
N PRO A 146 16.25 -4.65 -11.07
CA PRO A 146 16.22 -6.11 -11.05
C PRO A 146 17.11 -6.65 -9.93
N THR A 147 16.72 -7.78 -9.33
CA THR A 147 17.58 -8.52 -8.40
C THR A 147 18.84 -9.04 -9.11
N SER A 148 19.97 -9.08 -8.40
CA SER A 148 21.28 -9.43 -8.95
C SER A 148 22.04 -10.51 -8.17
N GLY A 149 21.39 -11.18 -7.22
CA GLY A 149 21.94 -12.31 -6.48
C GLY A 149 22.12 -13.57 -7.33
N ALA A 150 22.58 -14.65 -6.68
CA ALA A 150 22.62 -15.98 -7.28
C ALA A 150 21.21 -16.46 -7.60
N ALA A 151 21.08 -17.36 -8.59
CA ALA A 151 19.81 -18.00 -8.91
C ALA A 151 19.39 -18.93 -7.76
N THR A 152 18.32 -18.58 -7.05
CA THR A 152 17.68 -19.35 -5.99
C THR A 152 16.40 -19.98 -6.52
N ALA A 153 16.04 -21.14 -5.98
CA ALA A 153 14.73 -21.72 -6.26
C ALA A 153 13.66 -20.77 -5.73
N VAL A 154 12.63 -20.51 -6.52
CA VAL A 154 11.49 -19.70 -6.07
C VAL A 154 10.72 -20.42 -4.97
N ASN A 155 10.03 -19.65 -4.13
CA ASN A 155 9.06 -20.24 -3.22
C ASN A 155 7.95 -20.94 -4.03
N ALA A 156 7.78 -22.24 -3.81
CA ALA A 156 6.75 -23.01 -4.49
C ALA A 156 5.36 -22.81 -3.87
N GLU A 157 5.27 -22.31 -2.64
CA GLU A 157 4.00 -22.10 -1.93
C GLU A 157 3.14 -21.02 -2.61
N ASP A 158 3.79 -20.03 -3.24
CA ASP A 158 3.11 -18.96 -3.97
C ASP A 158 2.77 -19.32 -5.42
N GLY A 159 3.09 -20.54 -5.89
CA GLY A 159 2.77 -21.01 -7.25
C GLY A 159 3.78 -20.61 -8.33
N GLN A 160 4.85 -19.89 -8.00
CA GLN A 160 5.99 -19.68 -8.89
C GLN A 160 6.75 -21.01 -9.11
N THR A 161 7.37 -21.18 -10.28
CA THR A 161 8.25 -22.33 -10.54
C THR A 161 9.60 -21.89 -11.15
N GLY A 162 10.61 -22.75 -10.98
CA GLY A 162 11.96 -22.53 -11.50
C GLY A 162 12.84 -21.72 -10.55
N THR A 163 13.71 -20.89 -11.13
CA THR A 163 14.68 -20.08 -10.37
C THR A 163 14.50 -18.60 -10.64
N ARG A 164 14.82 -17.77 -9.65
CA ARG A 164 14.95 -16.32 -9.77
C ARG A 164 16.23 -15.87 -9.08
N LYS A 165 16.74 -14.69 -9.42
CA LYS A 165 17.90 -14.12 -8.74
C LYS A 165 17.50 -13.63 -7.36
N ALA A 166 18.25 -14.06 -6.37
CA ALA A 166 18.03 -13.68 -4.98
C ALA A 166 18.12 -12.16 -4.80
N PHE A 167 17.29 -11.65 -3.90
CA PHE A 167 17.38 -10.29 -3.39
C PHE A 167 18.59 -10.16 -2.47
N THR A 168 19.41 -9.11 -2.62
CA THR A 168 20.63 -8.92 -1.81
C THR A 168 20.74 -7.49 -1.26
N TYR A 169 21.74 -7.25 -0.41
CA TYR A 169 22.07 -5.91 0.07
C TYR A 169 22.41 -4.88 -1.02
N LYS A 170 22.75 -5.33 -2.23
CA LYS A 170 23.12 -4.45 -3.35
C LYS A 170 21.92 -3.67 -3.88
N GLU A 171 20.73 -4.28 -3.89
CA GLU A 171 19.52 -3.65 -4.41
C GLU A 171 19.08 -2.43 -3.57
N PRO A 172 18.97 -2.51 -2.23
CA PRO A 172 18.72 -1.35 -1.38
C PRO A 172 19.77 -0.23 -1.53
N GLN A 173 21.04 -0.58 -1.71
CA GLN A 173 22.10 0.42 -1.93
C GLN A 173 21.94 1.15 -3.29
N LYS A 174 21.62 0.41 -4.36
CA LYS A 174 21.29 1.02 -5.67
C LYS A 174 20.05 1.90 -5.56
N MET A 175 19.03 1.48 -4.80
CA MET A 175 17.83 2.28 -4.57
C MET A 175 18.15 3.56 -3.78
N GLN A 176 19.02 3.48 -2.77
CA GLN A 176 19.49 4.63 -2.02
C GLN A 176 20.19 5.65 -2.94
N ALA A 177 21.09 5.17 -3.81
CA ALA A 177 21.80 6.02 -4.76
C ALA A 177 20.83 6.72 -5.72
N LYS A 178 19.79 6.00 -6.18
CA LYS A 178 18.74 6.56 -7.04
C LYS A 178 17.93 7.65 -6.33
N PHE A 179 17.44 7.39 -5.11
CA PHE A 179 16.69 8.37 -4.32
C PHE A 179 17.52 9.60 -4.00
N ASN A 180 18.82 9.43 -3.74
CA ASN A 180 19.74 10.54 -3.53
C ASN A 180 19.93 11.37 -4.80
N LYS A 181 20.09 10.73 -5.97
CA LYS A 181 20.19 11.42 -7.27
C LYS A 181 18.92 12.21 -7.61
N ASP A 182 17.77 11.71 -7.18
CA ASP A 182 16.48 12.38 -7.33
C ASP A 182 16.24 13.52 -6.31
N ASN A 183 17.22 13.80 -5.43
CA ASN A 183 17.12 14.78 -4.34
C ASN A 183 15.91 14.54 -3.42
N VAL A 184 15.51 13.28 -3.23
CA VAL A 184 14.46 12.90 -2.29
C VAL A 184 15.04 13.01 -0.87
N PRO A 185 14.30 13.58 0.11
CA PRO A 185 14.74 13.65 1.50
C PRO A 185 15.23 12.29 2.02
N LYS A 186 16.32 12.30 2.80
CA LYS A 186 16.87 11.08 3.42
C LYS A 186 16.03 10.59 4.60
N LYS A 187 15.25 11.49 5.20
CA LYS A 187 14.37 11.20 6.32
C LYS A 187 13.13 10.43 5.84
N ASP A 188 12.63 9.53 6.69
CA ASP A 188 11.34 8.85 6.52
C ASP A 188 11.24 8.08 5.18
N ARG A 189 12.30 7.32 4.87
CA ARG A 189 12.31 6.35 3.77
C ARG A 189 12.01 4.95 4.30
N TYR A 190 11.17 4.24 3.58
CA TYR A 190 10.67 2.92 3.94
C TYR A 190 10.84 1.94 2.79
N ALA A 191 10.97 0.67 3.13
CA ALA A 191 11.00 -0.45 2.21
C ALA A 191 10.06 -1.52 2.77
N MET A 192 9.31 -2.17 1.89
CA MET A 192 8.50 -3.32 2.26
C MET A 192 8.91 -4.50 1.39
N LEU A 193 9.36 -5.56 2.07
CA LEU A 193 9.78 -6.80 1.45
C LEU A 193 8.73 -7.88 1.70
N GLU A 194 8.72 -8.85 0.79
CA GLU A 194 8.06 -10.12 0.99
C GLU A 194 8.94 -11.01 1.90
N SER A 195 8.34 -11.90 2.69
CA SER A 195 9.02 -12.73 3.71
C SER A 195 10.20 -13.56 3.18
N TYR A 196 10.08 -14.22 2.03
CA TYR A 196 11.16 -14.98 1.40
C TYR A 196 12.26 -14.06 0.84
N MET A 197 11.89 -12.94 0.19
CA MET A 197 12.87 -11.93 -0.24
C MET A 197 13.67 -11.33 0.93
N GLN A 198 13.02 -11.21 2.09
CA GLN A 198 13.69 -10.77 3.30
C GLN A 198 14.68 -11.80 3.82
N GLN A 199 14.35 -13.09 3.78
CA GLN A 199 15.29 -14.13 4.15
C GLN A 199 16.54 -14.07 3.25
N GLU A 200 16.35 -13.97 1.92
CA GLU A 200 17.44 -13.81 0.96
C GLU A 200 18.28 -12.54 1.24
N PHE A 201 17.62 -11.43 1.61
CA PHE A 201 18.31 -10.21 2.02
C PHE A 201 19.20 -10.46 3.23
N ILE A 202 18.67 -11.08 4.29
CA ILE A 202 19.38 -11.36 5.54
C ILE A 202 20.59 -12.27 5.27
N ASP A 203 20.41 -13.32 4.49
CA ASP A 203 21.47 -14.27 4.12
C ASP A 203 22.59 -13.61 3.29
N SER A 204 22.27 -12.53 2.57
CA SER A 204 23.25 -11.78 1.79
C SER A 204 24.16 -10.86 2.63
N LEU A 205 23.78 -10.56 3.88
CA LEU A 205 24.51 -9.62 4.74
C LEU A 205 25.73 -10.29 5.39
N SER A 206 26.84 -9.54 5.51
CA SER A 206 27.95 -9.96 6.37
C SER A 206 27.56 -9.88 7.85
N GLN A 207 28.25 -10.63 8.73
CA GLN A 207 28.00 -10.63 10.18
C GLN A 207 27.93 -9.23 10.79
N ASN A 208 28.84 -8.32 10.39
CA ASN A 208 28.85 -6.94 10.86
C ASN A 208 27.64 -6.14 10.38
N GLN A 209 27.17 -6.38 9.15
CA GLN A 209 25.99 -5.71 8.60
C GLN A 209 24.70 -6.25 9.22
N MET A 210 24.62 -7.56 9.49
CA MET A 210 23.51 -8.16 10.22
C MET A 210 23.39 -7.59 11.63
N ALA A 211 24.50 -7.47 12.36
CA ALA A 211 24.52 -6.87 13.69
C ALA A 211 24.02 -5.41 13.67
N ALA A 212 24.45 -4.62 12.68
CA ALA A 212 23.98 -3.24 12.52
C ALA A 212 22.49 -3.16 12.14
N PHE A 213 22.00 -4.10 11.33
CA PHE A 213 20.59 -4.17 10.93
C PHE A 213 19.69 -4.53 12.13
N GLN A 214 20.04 -5.59 12.85
CA GLN A 214 19.31 -6.07 14.03
C GLN A 214 19.33 -5.06 15.20
N ALA A 215 20.43 -4.32 15.38
CA ALA A 215 20.52 -3.28 16.40
C ALA A 215 19.51 -2.13 16.19
N SER A 216 18.91 -2.04 15.01
CA SER A 216 17.90 -1.04 14.67
C SER A 216 16.49 -1.61 14.48
N ALA A 217 16.31 -2.89 14.81
CA ALA A 217 15.02 -3.57 14.77
C ALA A 217 14.13 -3.09 15.92
N ASP A 218 12.86 -2.91 15.62
CA ASP A 218 11.79 -2.58 16.56
C ASP A 218 10.57 -3.41 16.20
N LEU A 219 10.56 -4.65 16.72
CA LEU A 219 9.55 -5.65 16.40
C LEU A 219 8.15 -5.24 16.91
N GLU A 220 8.06 -4.39 17.94
CA GLU A 220 6.79 -3.92 18.48
C GLU A 220 6.04 -3.05 17.45
N ASN A 221 6.77 -2.25 16.69
CA ASN A 221 6.22 -1.42 15.61
C ASN A 221 6.26 -2.10 14.23
N GLY A 222 6.57 -3.40 14.16
CA GLY A 222 6.71 -4.14 12.90
C GLY A 222 7.90 -3.69 12.04
N ILE A 223 8.90 -3.04 12.65
CA ILE A 223 10.12 -2.59 11.99
C ILE A 223 11.20 -3.65 12.18
N ILE A 224 11.70 -4.16 11.08
CA ILE A 224 12.64 -5.30 11.10
C ILE A 224 14.08 -4.81 11.23
N GLY A 225 14.34 -3.60 10.74
CA GLY A 225 15.63 -2.95 10.84
C GLY A 225 15.77 -1.82 9.84
N LYS A 226 16.91 -1.13 9.92
CA LYS A 226 17.26 -0.05 9.01
C LYS A 226 18.51 -0.43 8.22
N PHE A 227 18.41 -0.32 6.90
CA PHE A 227 19.54 -0.56 6.00
C PHE A 227 19.54 0.46 4.85
N ALA A 228 20.72 0.93 4.45
CA ALA A 228 20.89 1.93 3.39
C ALA A 228 19.97 3.18 3.54
N GLY A 229 19.64 3.57 4.78
CA GLY A 229 18.75 4.70 5.08
C GLY A 229 17.26 4.45 4.84
N PHE A 230 16.85 3.20 4.61
CA PHE A 230 15.46 2.76 4.59
C PHE A 230 15.12 2.00 5.86
N THR A 231 13.88 2.14 6.32
CA THR A 231 13.30 1.32 7.39
C THR A 231 12.51 0.19 6.75
N PHE A 232 12.87 -1.06 7.08
CA PHE A 232 12.30 -2.26 6.46
C PHE A 232 11.08 -2.74 7.22
N LEU A 233 10.04 -3.05 6.45
CA LEU A 233 8.79 -3.69 6.86
C LEU A 233 8.65 -5.00 6.08
N GLU A 234 7.87 -5.93 6.61
CA GLU A 234 7.59 -7.23 6.02
C GLU A 234 6.10 -7.41 5.88
N ARG A 235 5.74 -8.15 4.83
CA ARG A 235 4.38 -8.64 4.61
C ARG A 235 4.46 -9.93 3.81
N SER A 236 3.43 -10.77 3.91
CA SER A 236 3.31 -12.00 3.12
C SER A 236 3.23 -11.71 1.61
N SER A 237 2.53 -10.64 1.24
CA SER A 237 2.36 -10.18 -0.13
C SER A 237 2.65 -8.68 -0.22
N VAL A 238 3.35 -8.26 -1.28
CA VAL A 238 3.69 -6.86 -1.53
C VAL A 238 3.23 -6.42 -2.92
N LEU A 239 3.91 -6.88 -3.98
CA LEU A 239 3.59 -6.62 -5.37
C LEU A 239 4.08 -7.80 -6.22
N ALA A 240 3.40 -8.08 -7.33
CA ALA A 240 3.84 -9.06 -8.32
C ALA A 240 3.72 -8.47 -9.73
N LEU A 241 4.64 -8.87 -10.62
CA LEU A 241 4.61 -8.54 -12.03
C LEU A 241 4.55 -9.82 -12.85
N THR A 242 3.81 -9.76 -13.96
CA THR A 242 3.84 -10.80 -14.98
C THR A 242 5.20 -10.86 -15.64
N ALA A 243 5.50 -11.95 -16.35
CA ALA A 243 6.70 -12.06 -17.18
C ALA A 243 6.80 -10.92 -18.24
N GLY A 244 5.68 -10.33 -18.65
CA GLY A 244 5.61 -9.19 -19.55
C GLY A 244 5.88 -7.83 -18.90
N GLY A 245 6.11 -7.77 -17.59
CA GLY A 245 6.37 -6.54 -16.85
C GLY A 245 5.12 -5.72 -16.52
N THR A 246 3.93 -6.32 -16.61
CA THR A 246 2.68 -5.70 -16.15
C THR A 246 2.43 -6.04 -14.68
N PHE A 247 1.98 -5.08 -13.88
CA PHE A 247 1.62 -5.34 -12.49
C PHE A 247 0.39 -6.26 -12.43
N ARG A 248 0.42 -7.23 -11.53
CA ARG A 248 -0.75 -8.02 -11.18
C ARG A 248 -1.61 -7.28 -10.18
N LEU A 249 -2.92 -7.53 -10.27
CA LEU A 249 -3.89 -7.07 -9.29
C LEU A 249 -3.71 -7.87 -7.99
N PRO A 250 -3.82 -7.23 -6.82
CA PRO A 250 -3.90 -7.91 -5.54
C PRO A 250 -5.01 -8.97 -5.52
N GLY A 251 -4.73 -10.12 -4.90
CA GLY A 251 -5.67 -11.26 -4.82
C GLY A 251 -5.67 -12.22 -6.01
N GLU A 252 -5.04 -11.86 -7.14
CA GLU A 252 -4.84 -12.80 -8.26
C GLU A 252 -3.75 -13.82 -7.93
N ALA A 253 -4.01 -15.10 -8.22
CA ALA A 253 -3.02 -16.16 -8.06
C ALA A 253 -1.79 -15.90 -8.96
N LEU A 254 -0.59 -16.12 -8.41
CA LEU A 254 0.63 -16.01 -9.21
C LEU A 254 0.73 -17.17 -10.20
N ALA A 255 1.24 -16.85 -11.38
CA ALA A 255 1.64 -17.83 -12.36
C ALA A 255 3.11 -18.23 -12.17
N ALA A 256 3.46 -19.40 -12.69
CA ALA A 256 4.80 -19.99 -12.68
C ALA A 256 5.93 -19.02 -13.04
N THR A 257 5.70 -18.14 -14.02
CA THR A 257 6.72 -17.23 -14.59
C THR A 257 6.69 -15.81 -14.02
N ASP A 258 5.84 -15.55 -13.03
CA ASP A 258 5.72 -14.20 -12.48
C ASP A 258 6.93 -13.84 -11.62
N ASN A 259 7.07 -12.56 -11.34
CA ASN A 259 8.18 -12.00 -10.57
C ASN A 259 7.62 -11.21 -9.39
N LEU A 260 8.01 -11.59 -8.17
CA LEU A 260 7.70 -10.82 -6.98
C LEU A 260 8.46 -9.49 -7.00
N ALA A 261 7.89 -8.49 -6.36
CA ALA A 261 8.46 -7.16 -6.27
C ALA A 261 8.31 -6.56 -4.88
N SER A 262 9.40 -5.98 -4.40
CA SER A 262 9.47 -5.19 -3.18
C SER A 262 9.34 -3.71 -3.49
N ILE A 263 8.69 -2.95 -2.62
CA ILE A 263 8.46 -1.51 -2.82
C ILE A 263 9.31 -0.66 -1.87
N PHE A 264 9.84 0.44 -2.40
CA PHE A 264 10.63 1.44 -1.69
C PHE A 264 9.98 2.80 -1.87
N TRP A 265 9.77 3.53 -0.79
CA TRP A 265 9.15 4.85 -0.86
C TRP A 265 9.68 5.82 0.20
N GLN A 266 9.37 7.09 0.00
CA GLN A 266 9.50 8.14 1.01
C GLN A 266 8.09 8.61 1.41
N LYS A 267 7.89 8.88 2.70
CA LYS A 267 6.58 9.20 3.30
C LYS A 267 5.74 10.22 2.53
N ASP A 268 6.33 11.33 2.08
CA ASP A 268 5.63 12.42 1.39
C ASP A 268 5.43 12.17 -0.11
N SER A 269 5.90 11.03 -0.62
CA SER A 269 5.82 10.66 -2.04
C SER A 269 4.61 9.76 -2.34
N VAL A 270 4.00 9.16 -1.32
CA VAL A 270 2.80 8.32 -1.41
C VAL A 270 1.73 8.81 -0.46
N THR A 271 0.48 8.59 -0.82
CA THR A 271 -0.67 9.08 -0.04
C THR A 271 -1.68 7.99 0.24
N LYS A 272 -2.48 8.23 1.27
CA LYS A 272 -3.70 7.49 1.56
C LYS A 272 -4.85 8.46 1.79
N SER A 273 -6.06 7.96 1.56
CA SER A 273 -7.30 8.62 1.93
C SER A 273 -8.29 7.57 2.41
N VAL A 274 -8.83 7.75 3.61
CA VAL A 274 -9.88 6.90 4.18
C VAL A 274 -11.19 7.65 4.12
N GLY A 275 -12.16 7.09 3.39
CA GLY A 275 -13.51 7.63 3.25
C GLY A 275 -14.51 6.96 4.20
N ASP A 276 -15.76 6.93 3.77
CA ASP A 276 -16.85 6.42 4.59
C ASP A 276 -16.67 4.95 4.97
N THR A 277 -17.02 4.65 6.22
CA THR A 277 -17.02 3.30 6.78
C THR A 277 -18.44 2.99 7.27
N LYS A 278 -19.00 1.85 6.85
CA LYS A 278 -20.37 1.45 7.20
C LYS A 278 -20.48 -0.03 7.52
N LEU A 279 -21.13 -0.34 8.63
CA LEU A 279 -21.57 -1.68 8.96
C LEU A 279 -23.03 -1.84 8.55
N PHE A 280 -23.32 -2.89 7.78
CA PHE A 280 -24.67 -3.36 7.49
C PHE A 280 -25.01 -4.47 8.48
N GLN A 281 -26.11 -4.27 9.22
CA GLN A 281 -26.65 -5.27 10.14
C GLN A 281 -28.14 -5.43 9.88
N ASP A 282 -28.55 -6.67 9.64
CA ASP A 282 -29.96 -7.06 9.61
C ASP A 282 -30.20 -8.11 10.68
N PHE A 283 -31.12 -7.83 11.61
CA PHE A 283 -31.37 -8.68 12.77
C PHE A 283 -32.65 -9.48 12.57
N GLU A 284 -32.61 -10.77 12.96
CA GLU A 284 -33.75 -11.69 12.86
C GLU A 284 -34.37 -11.74 11.45
N ASN A 285 -33.53 -11.71 10.42
CA ASN A 285 -33.98 -11.76 9.04
C ASN A 285 -34.73 -13.09 8.78
N PRO A 286 -36.00 -13.06 8.37
CA PRO A 286 -36.82 -14.26 8.20
C PRO A 286 -36.40 -15.13 7.00
N LEU A 287 -35.67 -14.58 6.02
CA LEU A 287 -35.12 -15.34 4.89
C LEU A 287 -33.96 -16.25 5.33
N TYR A 288 -33.21 -15.83 6.33
CA TYR A 288 -32.01 -16.52 6.81
C TYR A 288 -32.18 -17.10 8.22
N PHE A 289 -33.34 -16.90 8.85
CA PHE A 289 -33.64 -17.31 10.23
C PHE A 289 -32.52 -16.93 11.21
N GLY A 290 -31.96 -15.72 11.07
CA GLY A 290 -30.73 -15.31 11.73
C GLY A 290 -30.37 -13.83 11.55
N ASP A 291 -29.22 -13.42 12.08
CA ASP A 291 -28.69 -12.06 11.85
C ASP A 291 -27.69 -12.08 10.69
N ILE A 292 -27.64 -11.02 9.89
CA ILE A 292 -26.73 -10.86 8.76
C ILE A 292 -25.83 -9.64 8.99
N HIS A 293 -24.52 -9.82 8.80
CA HIS A 293 -23.52 -8.77 8.96
C HIS A 293 -22.68 -8.61 7.69
N SER A 294 -22.37 -7.37 7.31
CA SER A 294 -21.43 -7.04 6.23
C SER A 294 -20.80 -5.67 6.46
N GLY A 295 -19.50 -5.53 6.19
CA GLY A 295 -18.76 -4.28 6.32
C GLY A 295 -18.48 -3.60 4.99
N LEU A 296 -18.44 -2.27 5.00
CA LEU A 296 -17.99 -1.42 3.90
C LEU A 296 -16.95 -0.42 4.39
N VAL A 297 -15.84 -0.32 3.65
CA VAL A 297 -14.79 0.68 3.85
C VAL A 297 -14.45 1.31 2.51
N LYS A 298 -14.42 2.64 2.44
CA LYS A 298 -13.84 3.34 1.29
C LYS A 298 -12.40 3.71 1.57
N MET A 299 -11.48 3.28 0.72
CA MET A 299 -10.08 3.66 0.86
C MET A 299 -9.42 3.79 -0.51
N GLY A 300 -8.42 4.64 -0.60
CA GLY A 300 -7.60 4.77 -1.79
C GLY A 300 -6.24 5.37 -1.47
N GLY A 301 -5.33 5.27 -2.42
CA GLY A 301 -4.01 5.89 -2.33
C GLY A 301 -3.47 6.17 -3.72
N ARG A 302 -2.35 6.89 -3.77
CA ARG A 302 -1.63 7.13 -5.03
C ARG A 302 -0.20 7.57 -4.77
N CYS A 303 0.61 7.58 -5.84
CA CYS A 303 1.82 8.38 -5.85
C CYS A 303 1.46 9.88 -5.93
N ARG A 304 2.08 10.70 -5.08
CA ARG A 304 1.81 12.14 -5.02
C ARG A 304 2.43 12.90 -6.18
N ARG A 305 3.61 12.48 -6.62
CA ARG A 305 4.43 13.18 -7.62
C ARG A 305 4.26 12.55 -9.00
N GLU A 306 3.99 13.37 -10.01
CA GLU A 306 3.83 12.91 -11.39
C GLU A 306 5.10 12.30 -12.00
N ASP A 307 6.27 12.67 -11.47
CA ASP A 307 7.59 12.21 -11.93
C ASP A 307 8.06 10.93 -11.21
N TRP A 308 7.21 10.36 -10.35
CA TRP A 308 7.46 9.12 -9.59
C TRP A 308 8.70 9.17 -8.69
N LYS A 309 9.27 10.37 -8.45
CA LYS A 309 10.43 10.50 -7.56
C LYS A 309 10.03 10.19 -6.13
N GLY A 310 10.84 9.37 -5.47
CA GLY A 310 10.57 8.94 -4.11
C GLY A 310 9.72 7.68 -4.01
N VAL A 311 9.41 7.02 -5.13
CA VAL A 311 8.89 5.65 -5.20
C VAL A 311 9.77 4.83 -6.15
N GLY A 312 10.00 3.56 -5.83
CA GLY A 312 10.73 2.63 -6.67
C GLY A 312 10.43 1.20 -6.26
N ILE A 313 10.69 0.24 -7.15
CA ILE A 313 10.52 -1.18 -6.83
C ILE A 313 11.78 -1.96 -7.17
N VAL A 314 11.99 -3.05 -6.45
CA VAL A 314 12.95 -4.09 -6.79
C VAL A 314 12.16 -5.30 -7.26
N VAL A 315 12.46 -5.81 -8.45
CA VAL A 315 11.71 -6.92 -9.08
C VAL A 315 12.64 -8.13 -9.21
N GLN A 316 12.12 -9.32 -8.92
CA GLN A 316 12.83 -10.57 -9.23
C GLN A 316 13.22 -10.62 -10.70
N ALA A 317 14.49 -10.92 -10.95
CA ALA A 317 14.98 -11.24 -12.27
C ALA A 317 15.05 -12.76 -12.45
N ALA A 318 14.90 -13.21 -13.70
CA ALA A 318 15.30 -14.54 -14.10
C ALA A 318 16.84 -14.70 -14.10
#